data_AF-A0A957L564-F1
#
_entry.id   AF-A0A957L564-F1
#
_cell.length_a   1.000
_cell.length_b   1.000
_cell.length_c   1.000
_cell.angle_alpha   90.00
_cell.angle_beta   90.00
_cell.angle_gamma   90.00
#
_symmetry.space_group_name_H-M   'P 1'
#
loop_
_entity.id
_entity.type
_entity.pdbx_description
1 polymer ?
#
loop_
_entity_poly.entity_id
_entity_poly.type
_entity_poly.pdbx_seq_one_letter_code
_entity_poly.pdbx_strand_id
1 'polypeptide(L)'
;MSADNQVGDLHLFGIRHHGPGSALSLLKALAALEPDIVLVEGPPEGNAVLPLLIDEAMAPPVSLLIYRPDNPRQSAQYPFATFSPEWQAIRYALTAGIPARFMDLPQKYRPVGELPRPEPGSVREDPFQALAALAGYDSHETWWNAMIEERQDDRDIFGAILAVMTAVREDAERASAGQPPDAWQQFEAQREAHMRQTIRAARAEGYERIAVVCGAWHAPALIRPVPAREDAALLAVAEEVEVWATWVPWTYSRLWYLTGYGAGVKSPGWYHHLWVMGEQGASAREIGVQWLARVARLLRDEGMDASAAHVIEAVRLSEALAALRGRALPGLAEFNEAIQATYCFGEAGPLGLINQKLIVGDRMGQVPATAPKVPLQRDLEAQQAELALLPTAESQQLELDLRQPTDLARSQLLHRLNLLG
;
A
#
# COMPACT_ATOMS: atom_id res chain seq x y z
N MET A 1 12.92 0.02 28.47
CA MET A 1 13.25 -1.30 27.90
C MET A 1 12.99 -1.17 26.43
N SER A 2 14.02 -1.26 25.58
CA SER A 2 13.81 -1.35 24.13
C SER A 2 13.00 -2.64 23.93
N ALA A 3 11.81 -2.53 23.34
CA ALA A 3 11.11 -3.70 22.84
C ALA A 3 11.90 -4.12 21.61
N ASP A 4 12.81 -5.07 21.79
CA ASP A 4 13.60 -5.60 20.70
C ASP A 4 12.63 -6.25 19.70
N ASN A 5 12.64 -5.81 18.45
CA ASN A 5 11.84 -6.43 17.39
C ASN A 5 12.44 -7.77 16.92
N GLN A 6 13.49 -8.22 17.61
CA GLN A 6 14.15 -9.50 17.45
C GLN A 6 13.74 -10.48 18.56
N VAL A 7 13.34 -11.69 18.17
CA VAL A 7 13.11 -12.82 19.08
C VAL A 7 13.88 -14.03 18.55
N GLY A 8 15.10 -14.20 19.05
CA GLY A 8 16.01 -15.24 18.58
C GLY A 8 16.44 -15.00 17.13
N ASP A 9 16.03 -15.91 16.25
CA ASP A 9 16.23 -15.94 14.80
C ASP A 9 15.22 -15.08 14.00
N LEU A 10 14.17 -14.59 14.68
CA LEU A 10 13.05 -13.89 14.06
C LEU A 10 13.19 -12.37 14.21
N HIS A 11 13.10 -11.64 13.10
CA HIS A 11 13.11 -10.18 13.08
C HIS A 11 11.80 -9.66 12.48
N LEU A 12 11.03 -8.91 13.26
CA LEU A 12 9.73 -8.38 12.82
C LEU A 12 9.82 -6.93 12.38
N PHE A 13 9.23 -6.69 11.22
CA PHE A 13 9.09 -5.39 10.60
C PHE A 13 7.60 -5.10 10.45
N GLY A 14 7.02 -4.54 11.52
CA GLY A 14 5.65 -4.05 11.52
C GLY A 14 5.53 -2.80 10.65
N ILE A 15 4.75 -2.88 9.58
CA ILE A 15 4.60 -1.81 8.59
C ILE A 15 3.16 -1.28 8.54
N ARG A 16 3.02 -0.08 7.96
CA ARG A 16 1.78 0.32 7.28
C ARG A 16 1.97 0.06 5.79
N HIS A 17 0.95 -0.54 5.17
CA HIS A 17 0.94 -0.75 3.73
C HIS A 17 1.17 0.58 2.99
N HIS A 18 1.94 0.53 1.91
CA HIS A 18 2.19 1.70 1.06
C HIS A 18 2.85 2.91 1.75
N GLY A 19 3.76 2.75 2.71
CA GLY A 19 4.52 3.85 3.32
C GLY A 19 5.93 4.06 2.72
N PRO A 20 6.25 5.19 2.06
CA PRO A 20 7.58 5.43 1.47
C PRO A 20 8.75 5.45 2.46
N GLY A 21 8.67 6.21 3.55
CA GLY A 21 9.64 6.21 4.65
C GLY A 21 9.68 4.89 5.42
N SER A 22 8.54 4.21 5.56
CA SER A 22 8.50 2.82 6.08
C SER A 22 9.29 1.88 5.18
N ALA A 23 9.14 2.00 3.86
CA ALA A 23 9.84 1.18 2.88
C ALA A 23 11.35 1.47 2.86
N LEU A 24 11.77 2.74 2.93
CA LEU A 24 13.18 3.12 3.04
C LEU A 24 13.82 2.59 4.33
N SER A 25 13.12 2.70 5.46
CA SER A 25 13.57 2.16 6.75
C SER A 25 13.69 0.64 6.71
N LEU A 26 12.73 -0.04 6.06
CA LEU A 26 12.74 -1.49 5.88
C LEU A 26 13.94 -1.94 5.03
N LEU A 27 14.22 -1.27 3.91
CA LEU A 27 15.38 -1.59 3.07
C LEU A 27 16.69 -1.46 3.84
N LYS A 28 16.86 -0.39 4.63
CA LYS A 28 18.01 -0.22 5.52
C LYS A 28 18.11 -1.37 6.53
N ALA A 29 16.99 -1.77 7.14
CA ALA A 29 16.95 -2.83 8.13
C ALA A 29 17.25 -4.21 7.52
N LEU A 30 16.72 -4.52 6.34
CA LEU A 30 17.01 -5.75 5.61
C LEU A 30 18.48 -5.83 5.18
N ALA A 31 19.06 -4.71 4.74
CA ALA A 31 20.49 -4.62 4.40
C ALA A 31 21.39 -4.85 5.63
N ALA A 32 20.99 -4.34 6.80
CA ALA A 32 21.73 -4.56 8.05
C ALA A 32 21.56 -5.99 8.61
N LEU A 33 20.38 -6.58 8.44
CA LEU A 33 20.05 -7.93 8.92
C LEU A 33 20.70 -9.02 8.06
N GLU A 34 20.77 -8.80 6.75
CA GLU A 34 21.16 -9.82 5.76
C GLU A 34 20.35 -11.13 5.95
N PRO A 35 19.01 -11.09 5.79
CA PRO A 35 18.18 -12.26 6.07
C PRO A 35 18.49 -13.41 5.13
N ASP A 36 18.28 -14.64 5.61
CA ASP A 36 18.34 -15.85 4.78
C ASP A 36 16.96 -16.26 4.23
N ILE A 37 15.89 -15.65 4.72
CA ILE A 37 14.54 -15.70 4.14
C ILE A 37 13.75 -14.43 4.49
N VAL A 38 12.90 -13.98 3.56
CA VAL A 38 11.94 -12.90 3.78
C VAL A 38 10.51 -13.44 3.69
N LEU A 39 9.78 -13.38 4.79
CA LEU A 39 8.36 -13.72 4.87
C LEU A 39 7.53 -12.45 4.84
N VAL A 40 6.56 -12.36 3.93
CA VAL A 40 5.76 -11.15 3.70
C VAL A 40 4.28 -11.45 3.89
N GLU A 41 3.57 -10.58 4.58
CA GLU A 41 2.12 -10.64 4.67
C GLU A 41 1.52 -10.55 3.27
N GLY A 42 0.85 -11.63 2.90
CA GLY A 42 0.15 -11.77 1.64
C GLY A 42 -0.23 -13.22 1.41
N PRO A 43 -1.09 -13.48 0.44
CA PRO A 43 -1.65 -14.79 0.19
C PRO A 43 -0.65 -15.75 -0.48
N PRO A 44 -0.43 -16.97 0.05
CA PRO A 44 0.53 -17.94 -0.48
C PRO A 44 0.35 -18.33 -1.94
N GLU A 45 -0.85 -18.17 -2.50
CA GLU A 45 -1.10 -18.42 -3.92
C GLU A 45 -0.31 -17.47 -4.83
N GLY A 46 0.08 -16.30 -4.34
CA GLY A 46 0.96 -15.37 -5.04
C GLY A 46 2.41 -15.85 -5.17
N ASN A 47 2.85 -16.87 -4.43
CA ASN A 47 4.25 -17.33 -4.41
C ASN A 47 4.76 -17.72 -5.81
N ALA A 48 3.90 -18.35 -6.61
CA ALA A 48 4.26 -18.80 -7.96
C ALA A 48 4.54 -17.64 -8.94
N VAL A 49 4.00 -16.44 -8.66
CA VAL A 49 4.14 -15.26 -9.51
C VAL A 49 5.09 -14.21 -8.92
N LEU A 50 5.73 -14.48 -7.78
CA LEU A 50 6.76 -13.60 -7.21
C LEU A 50 7.96 -13.36 -8.13
N PRO A 51 8.48 -14.35 -8.89
CA PRO A 51 9.64 -14.11 -9.75
C PRO A 51 9.44 -13.00 -10.79
N LEU A 52 8.18 -12.67 -11.14
CA LEU A 52 7.86 -11.59 -12.07
C LEU A 52 8.16 -10.20 -11.51
N LEU A 53 8.39 -10.03 -10.20
CA LEU A 53 8.63 -8.73 -9.58
C LEU A 53 9.96 -8.09 -9.99
N ILE A 54 10.92 -8.91 -10.43
CA ILE A 54 12.24 -8.46 -10.91
C ILE A 54 12.32 -8.39 -12.43
N ASP A 55 11.24 -8.70 -13.15
CA ASP A 55 11.16 -8.49 -14.59
C ASP A 55 11.23 -6.99 -14.91
N GLU A 56 12.00 -6.61 -15.93
CA GLU A 56 12.19 -5.21 -16.33
C GLU A 56 10.89 -4.53 -16.79
N ALA A 57 9.95 -5.30 -17.35
CA ALA A 57 8.65 -4.79 -17.78
C ALA A 57 7.64 -4.66 -16.63
N MET A 58 7.99 -5.11 -15.42
CA MET A 58 7.13 -4.99 -14.25
C MET A 58 7.28 -3.60 -13.61
N ALA A 59 6.27 -2.76 -13.77
CA ALA A 59 6.26 -1.38 -13.27
C ALA A 59 5.01 -1.11 -12.40
N PRO A 60 5.16 -0.86 -11.08
CA PRO A 60 4.02 -0.52 -10.23
C PRO A 60 3.45 0.88 -10.55
N PRO A 61 2.15 1.14 -10.27
CA PRO A 61 1.26 0.34 -9.43
C PRO A 61 0.68 -0.90 -10.12
N VAL A 62 0.78 -2.05 -9.45
CA VAL A 62 0.23 -3.34 -9.91
C VAL A 62 -0.58 -3.96 -8.78
N SER A 63 -1.43 -4.94 -9.07
CA SER A 63 -2.17 -5.66 -8.05
C SER A 63 -1.99 -7.16 -8.23
N LEU A 64 -1.71 -7.85 -7.13
CA LEU A 64 -1.83 -9.30 -7.09
C LEU A 64 -3.32 -9.62 -7.04
N LEU A 65 -3.82 -10.16 -8.13
CA LEU A 65 -5.18 -10.63 -8.28
C LEU A 65 -5.23 -12.11 -7.94
N ILE A 66 -6.03 -12.47 -6.94
CA ILE A 66 -6.42 -13.84 -6.68
C ILE A 66 -7.89 -13.99 -7.01
N TYR A 67 -8.24 -14.99 -7.80
CA TYR A 67 -9.60 -15.17 -8.26
C TYR A 67 -9.95 -16.64 -8.39
N ARG A 68 -11.25 -16.92 -8.31
CA ARG A 68 -11.82 -18.23 -8.63
C ARG A 68 -12.00 -18.38 -10.14
N PRO A 69 -11.40 -19.39 -10.78
CA PRO A 69 -11.57 -19.59 -12.23
C PRO A 69 -13.02 -19.86 -12.65
N ASP A 70 -13.79 -20.55 -11.81
CA ASP A 70 -15.20 -20.89 -12.03
C ASP A 70 -16.16 -19.74 -11.72
N ASN A 71 -15.74 -18.78 -10.88
CA ASN A 71 -16.49 -17.58 -10.56
C ASN A 71 -15.59 -16.35 -10.36
N PRO A 72 -15.08 -15.72 -11.45
CA PRO A 72 -14.09 -14.63 -11.36
C PRO A 72 -14.55 -13.38 -10.59
N ARG A 73 -15.87 -13.22 -10.36
CA ARG A 73 -16.41 -12.15 -9.51
C ARG A 73 -15.97 -12.31 -8.05
N GLN A 74 -15.68 -13.53 -7.62
CA GLN A 74 -15.04 -13.80 -6.35
C GLN A 74 -13.53 -13.67 -6.53
N SER A 75 -13.04 -12.46 -6.29
CA SER A 75 -11.62 -12.13 -6.38
C SER A 75 -11.18 -11.25 -5.21
N ALA A 76 -9.89 -11.28 -4.94
CA ALA A 76 -9.20 -10.47 -3.97
C ALA A 76 -8.05 -9.75 -4.69
N GLN A 77 -7.90 -8.47 -4.39
CA GLN A 77 -6.88 -7.61 -4.98
C GLN A 77 -5.97 -7.12 -3.87
N TYR A 78 -4.67 -7.28 -4.08
CA TYR A 78 -3.62 -6.80 -3.18
C TYR A 78 -2.77 -5.83 -3.98
N PRO A 79 -3.10 -4.53 -3.97
CA PRO A 79 -2.39 -3.56 -4.74
C PRO A 79 -1.02 -3.27 -4.13
N PHE A 80 -0.05 -2.97 -4.98
CA PHE A 80 1.31 -2.59 -4.62
C PHE A 80 1.71 -1.34 -5.41
N ALA A 81 2.45 -0.46 -4.74
CA ALA A 81 3.13 0.68 -5.37
C ALA A 81 4.64 0.50 -5.23
N THR A 82 5.42 1.30 -5.96
CA THR A 82 6.90 1.29 -5.79
C THR A 82 7.29 1.60 -4.35
N PHE A 83 6.47 2.34 -3.61
CA PHE A 83 6.71 2.73 -2.22
C PHE A 83 6.02 1.79 -1.21
N SER A 84 5.50 0.64 -1.63
CA SER A 84 5.02 -0.39 -0.71
C SER A 84 6.21 -1.08 -0.03
N PRO A 85 6.29 -1.12 1.31
CA PRO A 85 7.37 -1.82 2.00
C PRO A 85 7.47 -3.30 1.61
N GLU A 86 6.34 -3.96 1.40
CA GLU A 86 6.24 -5.36 0.97
C GLU A 86 6.80 -5.56 -0.44
N TRP A 87 6.47 -4.65 -1.35
CA TRP A 87 7.03 -4.64 -2.71
C TRP A 87 8.56 -4.55 -2.67
N GLN A 88 9.07 -3.63 -1.83
CA GLN A 88 10.49 -3.42 -1.66
C GLN A 88 11.18 -4.62 -0.99
N ALA A 89 10.57 -5.22 0.03
CA ALA A 89 11.09 -6.40 0.70
C ALA A 89 11.21 -7.61 -0.23
N ILE A 90 10.18 -7.86 -1.05
CA ILE A 90 10.21 -8.97 -2.00
C ILE A 90 11.26 -8.70 -3.10
N ARG A 91 11.31 -7.49 -3.66
CA ARG A 91 12.32 -7.14 -4.67
C ARG A 91 13.74 -7.22 -4.13
N TYR A 92 13.98 -6.76 -2.90
CA TYR A 92 15.26 -6.91 -2.21
C TYR A 92 15.67 -8.39 -2.15
N ALA A 93 14.78 -9.24 -1.64
CA ALA A 93 15.06 -10.67 -1.50
C ALA A 93 15.36 -11.34 -2.83
N LEU A 94 14.49 -11.15 -3.84
CA LEU A 94 14.64 -11.77 -5.16
C LEU A 94 15.91 -11.29 -5.89
N THR A 95 16.25 -10.00 -5.79
CA THR A 95 17.47 -9.44 -6.40
C THR A 95 18.73 -10.00 -5.75
N ALA A 96 18.69 -10.24 -4.43
CA ALA A 96 19.79 -10.81 -3.66
C ALA A 96 19.85 -12.36 -3.73
N GLY A 97 18.90 -13.02 -4.41
CA GLY A 97 18.80 -14.48 -4.43
C GLY A 97 18.33 -15.09 -3.10
N ILE A 98 17.76 -14.28 -2.21
CA ILE A 98 17.18 -14.70 -0.93
C ILE A 98 15.74 -15.20 -1.20
N PRO A 99 15.34 -16.36 -0.67
CA PRO A 99 13.95 -16.82 -0.73
C PRO A 99 12.96 -15.80 -0.17
N ALA A 100 11.90 -15.53 -0.91
CA ALA A 100 10.77 -14.71 -0.47
C ALA A 100 9.48 -15.54 -0.51
N ARG A 101 8.64 -15.45 0.54
CA ARG A 101 7.35 -16.17 0.59
C ARG A 101 6.27 -15.31 1.24
N PHE A 102 5.08 -15.42 0.68
CA PHE A 102 3.85 -14.99 1.32
C PHE A 102 3.48 -15.93 2.47
N MET A 103 2.98 -15.38 3.57
CA MET A 103 2.71 -16.10 4.83
C MET A 103 1.32 -15.87 5.45
N ASP A 104 0.40 -15.18 4.78
CA ASP A 104 -0.95 -14.92 5.29
C ASP A 104 -1.92 -16.06 4.97
N LEU A 105 -3.15 -16.01 5.50
CA LEU A 105 -4.16 -17.04 5.27
C LEU A 105 -4.41 -17.26 3.76
N PRO A 106 -4.27 -18.50 3.25
CA PRO A 106 -4.60 -18.83 1.88
C PRO A 106 -6.02 -18.42 1.50
N GLN A 107 -6.16 -17.87 0.31
CA GLN A 107 -7.44 -17.44 -0.24
C GLN A 107 -8.38 -18.60 -0.52
N LYS A 108 -7.83 -19.81 -0.73
CA LYS A 108 -8.63 -21.04 -0.81
C LYS A 108 -9.46 -21.33 0.44
N TYR A 109 -9.15 -20.70 1.58
CA TYR A 109 -9.84 -20.90 2.86
C TYR A 109 -10.87 -19.82 3.19
N ARG A 110 -11.21 -18.92 2.25
CA ARG A 110 -12.20 -17.87 2.50
C ARG A 110 -13.62 -18.41 2.46
N PRO A 111 -14.52 -17.93 3.34
CA PRO A 111 -15.95 -18.17 3.17
C PRO A 111 -16.40 -17.57 1.83
N VAL A 112 -17.26 -18.29 1.11
CA VAL A 112 -17.91 -17.78 -0.10
C VAL A 112 -18.80 -16.59 0.29
N GLY A 113 -18.32 -15.36 0.11
CA GLY A 113 -19.02 -14.12 0.52
C GLY A 113 -18.10 -12.91 0.70
N GLU A 114 -18.66 -11.81 1.23
CA GLU A 114 -17.85 -10.65 1.64
C GLU A 114 -16.99 -11.01 2.85
N LEU A 115 -15.74 -10.56 2.85
CA LEU A 115 -14.91 -10.59 4.06
C LEU A 115 -15.65 -9.88 5.20
N PRO A 116 -15.57 -10.38 6.43
CA PRO A 116 -16.02 -9.58 7.57
C PRO A 116 -15.31 -8.22 7.51
N ARG A 117 -15.94 -7.15 7.99
CA ARG A 117 -15.29 -5.84 8.13
C ARG A 117 -15.22 -5.52 9.61
N PRO A 118 -14.15 -4.87 10.08
CA PRO A 118 -14.14 -4.36 11.44
C PRO A 118 -15.29 -3.36 11.61
N GLU A 119 -15.83 -3.28 12.82
CA GLU A 119 -16.83 -2.27 13.16
C GLU A 119 -16.26 -0.86 12.89
N PRO A 120 -17.01 0.02 12.20
CA PRO A 120 -16.56 1.38 11.92
C PRO A 120 -16.22 2.14 13.20
N GLY A 121 -15.08 2.85 13.19
CA GLY A 121 -14.53 3.58 14.33
C GLY A 121 -13.85 2.70 15.39
N SER A 122 -13.77 1.39 15.19
CA SER A 122 -13.07 0.52 16.13
C SER A 122 -11.54 0.70 16.04
N VAL A 123 -10.85 0.44 17.15
CA VAL A 123 -9.37 0.38 17.19
C VAL A 123 -8.81 -0.64 16.19
N ARG A 124 -9.61 -1.63 15.79
CA ARG A 124 -9.24 -2.65 14.81
C ARG A 124 -9.34 -2.15 13.36
N GLU A 125 -10.24 -1.20 13.10
CA GLU A 125 -10.31 -0.54 11.78
C GLU A 125 -9.09 0.35 11.56
N ASP A 126 -8.71 1.11 12.60
CA ASP A 126 -7.56 2.00 12.54
C ASP A 126 -6.86 2.13 13.90
N PRO A 127 -5.87 1.26 14.19
CA PRO A 127 -5.17 1.28 15.47
C PRO A 127 -4.33 2.55 15.66
N PHE A 128 -3.99 3.23 14.56
CA PHE A 128 -3.22 4.46 14.60
C PHE A 128 -4.08 5.69 14.89
N GLN A 129 -5.39 5.65 14.66
CA GLN A 129 -6.27 6.78 14.96
C GLN A 129 -6.32 7.10 16.45
N ALA A 130 -6.34 6.09 17.31
CA ALA A 130 -6.30 6.29 18.76
C ALA A 130 -4.99 6.99 19.20
N LEU A 131 -3.86 6.59 18.61
CA LEU A 131 -2.55 7.19 18.87
C LEU A 131 -2.46 8.62 18.35
N ALA A 132 -2.99 8.86 17.14
CA ALA A 132 -3.04 10.18 16.54
C ALA A 132 -3.84 11.16 17.40
N ALA A 133 -5.02 10.75 17.89
CA ALA A 133 -5.84 11.57 18.76
C ALA A 133 -5.11 11.91 20.08
N LEU A 134 -4.43 10.95 20.70
CA LEU A 134 -3.61 11.17 21.90
C LEU A 134 -2.42 12.11 21.64
N ALA A 135 -1.85 12.07 20.44
CA ALA A 135 -0.76 12.94 20.02
C ALA A 135 -1.23 14.32 19.51
N GLY A 136 -2.53 14.61 19.53
CA GLY A 136 -3.10 15.88 19.08
C GLY A 136 -3.20 16.04 17.56
N TYR A 137 -3.26 14.95 16.81
CA TYR A 137 -3.44 14.94 15.36
C TYR A 137 -4.90 14.65 14.98
N ASP A 138 -5.38 15.37 13.95
CA ASP A 138 -6.75 15.21 13.44
C ASP A 138 -6.97 13.88 12.71
N SER A 139 -5.90 13.25 12.22
CA SER A 139 -5.98 11.95 11.55
C SER A 139 -4.73 11.10 11.76
N HIS A 140 -4.94 9.79 11.78
CA HIS A 140 -3.88 8.77 11.76
C HIS A 140 -2.88 8.96 10.62
N GLU A 141 -3.33 9.38 9.43
CA GLU A 141 -2.46 9.57 8.27
C GLU A 141 -1.52 10.75 8.47
N THR A 142 -2.02 11.86 9.03
CA THR A 142 -1.18 13.02 9.38
C THR A 142 -0.16 12.66 10.45
N TRP A 143 -0.60 11.93 11.48
CA TRP A 143 0.31 11.43 12.53
C TRP A 143 1.37 10.49 11.97
N TRP A 144 0.97 9.51 11.16
CA TRP A 144 1.87 8.54 10.56
C TRP A 144 2.87 9.21 9.63
N ASN A 145 2.42 10.17 8.80
CA ASN A 145 3.33 10.93 7.94
C ASN A 145 4.39 11.65 8.76
N ALA A 146 3.98 12.40 9.79
CA ALA A 146 4.91 13.19 10.60
C ALA A 146 5.88 12.32 11.43
N MET A 147 5.40 11.19 11.96
CA MET A 147 6.17 10.37 12.89
C MET A 147 7.01 9.29 12.21
N ILE A 148 6.57 8.80 11.05
CA ILE A 148 7.16 7.64 10.37
C ILE A 148 7.68 8.02 8.99
N GLU A 149 6.84 8.60 8.13
CA GLU A 149 7.17 8.76 6.70
C GLU A 149 8.13 9.93 6.43
N GLU A 150 8.01 11.01 7.21
CA GLU A 150 8.81 12.25 7.07
C GLU A 150 10.00 12.29 8.06
N ARG A 151 10.22 11.20 8.78
CA ARG A 151 11.27 11.10 9.79
C ARG A 151 12.66 10.97 9.15
N GLN A 152 13.64 11.67 9.74
CA GLN A 152 15.02 11.76 9.25
C GLN A 152 16.05 11.06 10.15
N ASP A 153 15.63 10.45 11.26
CA ASP A 153 16.55 9.79 12.20
C ASP A 153 16.54 8.26 12.09
N ASP A 154 17.68 7.62 12.37
CA ASP A 154 17.90 6.18 12.21
C ASP A 154 17.58 5.35 13.48
N ARG A 155 16.80 5.89 14.43
CA ARG A 155 16.37 5.10 15.62
C ARG A 155 15.54 3.87 15.21
N ASP A 156 15.53 2.85 16.06
CA ASP A 156 14.76 1.62 15.83
C ASP A 156 13.25 1.90 15.82
N ILE A 157 12.71 2.06 14.61
CA ILE A 157 11.31 2.36 14.37
C ILE A 157 10.42 1.13 14.57
N PHE A 158 10.93 -0.05 14.23
CA PHE A 158 10.15 -1.27 14.23
C PHE A 158 9.95 -1.79 15.65
N GLY A 159 10.98 -1.69 16.52
CA GLY A 159 10.81 -1.94 17.95
C GLY A 159 9.81 -0.97 18.61
N ALA A 160 9.85 0.31 18.23
CA ALA A 160 8.89 1.31 18.73
C ALA A 160 7.45 1.01 18.27
N ILE A 161 7.26 0.70 16.98
CA ILE A 161 5.96 0.29 16.42
C ILE A 161 5.46 -0.97 17.13
N LEU A 162 6.31 -1.98 17.31
CA LEU A 162 5.95 -3.23 17.99
C LEU A 162 5.51 -2.99 19.44
N ALA A 163 6.22 -2.14 20.19
CA ALA A 163 5.85 -1.79 21.56
C ALA A 163 4.47 -1.14 21.62
N VAL A 164 4.24 -0.16 20.73
CA VAL A 164 2.99 0.58 20.67
C VAL A 164 1.83 -0.32 20.25
N MET A 165 2.01 -1.14 19.20
CA MET A 165 0.97 -2.07 18.74
C MET A 165 0.66 -3.15 19.78
N THR A 166 1.67 -3.63 20.51
CA THR A 166 1.45 -4.53 21.66
C THR A 166 0.51 -3.89 22.69
N ALA A 167 0.78 -2.64 23.09
CA ALA A 167 -0.03 -1.94 24.09
C ALA A 167 -1.47 -1.67 23.59
N VAL A 168 -1.63 -1.22 22.34
CA VAL A 168 -2.95 -0.97 21.73
C VAL A 168 -3.75 -2.27 21.64
N ARG A 169 -3.11 -3.37 21.24
CA ARG A 169 -3.75 -4.68 21.12
C ARG A 169 -4.17 -5.24 22.47
N GLU A 170 -3.34 -5.13 23.50
CA GLU A 170 -3.69 -5.53 24.87
C GLU A 170 -4.90 -4.74 25.41
N ASP A 171 -5.02 -3.45 25.06
CA ASP A 171 -6.18 -2.63 25.41
C ASP A 171 -7.45 -3.11 24.69
N ALA A 172 -7.35 -3.38 23.39
CA ALA A 172 -8.46 -3.93 22.61
C ALA A 172 -8.90 -5.31 23.13
N GLU A 173 -7.95 -6.21 23.46
CA GLU A 173 -8.22 -7.53 24.03
C GLU A 173 -8.90 -7.41 25.41
N ARG A 174 -8.49 -6.45 26.25
CA ARG A 174 -9.13 -6.14 27.54
C ARG A 174 -10.55 -5.61 27.36
N ALA A 175 -10.79 -4.74 26.37
CA ALA A 175 -12.11 -4.16 26.11
C ALA A 175 -13.12 -5.22 25.63
N SER A 176 -12.68 -6.23 24.89
CA SER A 176 -13.51 -7.35 24.44
C SER A 176 -13.54 -8.55 25.41
N ALA A 177 -12.89 -8.45 26.58
CA ALA A 177 -12.79 -9.58 27.51
C ALA A 177 -14.16 -10.07 27.97
N GLY A 178 -14.39 -11.39 27.87
CA GLY A 178 -15.66 -12.03 28.24
C GLY A 178 -16.74 -12.02 27.15
N GLN A 179 -16.47 -11.47 25.97
CA GLN A 179 -17.34 -11.55 24.80
C GLN A 179 -16.85 -12.66 23.85
N PRO A 180 -17.76 -13.39 23.18
CA PRO A 180 -17.35 -14.35 22.16
C PRO A 180 -16.69 -13.59 20.98
N PRO A 181 -15.64 -14.16 20.35
CA PRO A 181 -15.00 -13.52 19.20
C PRO A 181 -15.99 -13.35 18.04
N ASP A 182 -16.07 -12.14 17.49
CA ASP A 182 -16.82 -11.87 16.27
C ASP A 182 -16.15 -12.52 15.04
N ALA A 183 -16.83 -12.47 13.89
CA ALA A 183 -16.34 -13.10 12.66
C ALA A 183 -15.00 -12.51 12.18
N TRP A 184 -14.75 -11.22 12.42
CA TRP A 184 -13.49 -10.57 12.06
C TRP A 184 -12.35 -11.05 12.96
N GLN A 185 -12.57 -11.14 14.27
CA GLN A 185 -11.60 -11.64 15.24
C GLN A 185 -11.24 -13.10 14.97
N GLN A 186 -12.22 -13.93 14.59
CA GLN A 186 -11.97 -15.31 14.18
C GLN A 186 -11.11 -15.37 12.92
N PHE A 187 -11.45 -14.57 11.91
CA PHE A 187 -10.66 -14.48 10.68
C PHE A 187 -9.23 -13.98 10.92
N GLU A 188 -9.06 -12.96 11.75
CA GLU A 188 -7.74 -12.45 12.17
C GLU A 188 -6.92 -13.54 12.88
N ALA A 189 -7.53 -14.29 13.81
CA ALA A 189 -6.84 -15.38 14.50
C ALA A 189 -6.39 -16.49 13.53
N GLN A 190 -7.16 -16.78 12.48
CA GLN A 190 -6.78 -17.72 11.42
C GLN A 190 -5.60 -17.22 10.60
N ARG A 191 -5.59 -15.94 10.22
CA ARG A 191 -4.45 -15.29 9.54
C ARG A 191 -3.17 -15.43 10.34
N GLU A 192 -3.23 -15.06 11.62
CA GLU A 192 -2.06 -15.10 12.50
C GLU A 192 -1.61 -16.53 12.80
N ALA A 193 -2.54 -17.49 12.88
CA ALA A 193 -2.21 -18.91 13.01
C ALA A 193 -1.44 -19.42 11.80
N HIS A 194 -1.85 -19.04 10.59
CA HIS A 194 -1.16 -19.42 9.36
C HIS A 194 0.23 -18.77 9.26
N MET A 195 0.35 -17.48 9.61
CA MET A 195 1.65 -16.79 9.68
C MET A 195 2.60 -17.49 10.64
N ARG A 196 2.14 -17.84 11.85
CA ARG A 196 2.95 -18.61 12.82
C ARG A 196 3.34 -20.00 12.30
N GLN A 197 2.45 -20.71 11.60
CA GLN A 197 2.80 -21.99 10.97
C GLN A 197 3.89 -21.83 9.91
N THR A 198 3.81 -20.77 9.08
CA THR A 198 4.82 -20.48 8.06
C THR A 198 6.19 -20.16 8.69
N ILE A 199 6.21 -19.37 9.78
CA ILE A 199 7.44 -19.10 10.54
C ILE A 199 8.05 -20.40 11.11
N ARG A 200 7.22 -21.28 11.70
CA ARG A 200 7.70 -22.59 12.20
C ARG A 200 8.24 -23.47 11.07
N ALA A 201 7.63 -23.43 9.89
CA ALA A 201 8.11 -24.17 8.72
C ALA A 201 9.47 -23.65 8.25
N ALA A 202 9.64 -22.32 8.15
CA ALA A 202 10.94 -21.72 7.83
C ALA A 202 12.03 -22.15 8.83
N ARG A 203 11.74 -22.12 10.13
CA ARG A 203 12.66 -22.63 11.16
C ARG A 203 13.02 -24.10 10.95
N ALA A 204 12.04 -24.94 10.64
CA ALA A 204 12.26 -26.37 10.39
C ALA A 204 13.08 -26.63 9.12
N GLU A 205 13.00 -25.74 8.13
CA GLU A 205 13.84 -25.76 6.92
C GLU A 205 15.29 -25.30 7.18
N GLY A 206 15.59 -24.76 8.36
CA GLY A 206 16.93 -24.38 8.79
C GLY A 206 17.31 -22.92 8.56
N TYR A 207 16.35 -22.04 8.31
CA TYR A 207 16.61 -20.59 8.27
C TYR A 207 16.88 -20.03 9.67
N GLU A 208 17.90 -19.18 9.80
CA GLU A 208 18.41 -18.63 11.07
C GLU A 208 18.26 -17.10 11.17
N ARG A 209 18.03 -16.41 10.05
CA ARG A 209 17.85 -14.94 9.97
C ARG A 209 16.55 -14.62 9.22
N ILE A 210 15.43 -14.86 9.89
CA ILE A 210 14.09 -14.78 9.30
C ILE A 210 13.57 -13.34 9.42
N ALA A 211 13.45 -12.64 8.29
CA ALA A 211 12.77 -11.35 8.22
C ALA A 211 11.27 -11.53 8.02
N VAL A 212 10.45 -10.96 8.89
CA VAL A 212 8.98 -10.95 8.79
C VAL A 212 8.48 -9.54 8.53
N VAL A 213 7.85 -9.33 7.37
CA VAL A 213 7.24 -8.06 6.98
C VAL A 213 5.73 -8.21 7.01
N CYS A 214 5.05 -7.58 7.96
CA CYS A 214 3.61 -7.66 8.12
C CYS A 214 3.02 -6.33 8.58
N GLY A 215 1.72 -6.16 8.39
CA GLY A 215 0.94 -5.11 9.02
C GLY A 215 1.24 -5.05 10.52
N ALA A 216 1.51 -3.85 11.02
CA ALA A 216 2.01 -3.63 12.37
C ALA A 216 1.11 -4.26 13.46
N TRP A 217 -0.20 -4.36 13.21
CA TRP A 217 -1.18 -5.00 14.09
C TRP A 217 -0.90 -6.49 14.36
N HIS A 218 -0.38 -7.22 13.37
CA HIS A 218 -0.13 -8.65 13.47
C HIS A 218 1.18 -8.97 14.20
N ALA A 219 2.16 -8.06 14.18
CA ALA A 219 3.50 -8.31 14.73
C ALA A 219 3.49 -8.80 16.21
N PRO A 220 2.70 -8.22 17.15
CA PRO A 220 2.61 -8.72 18.51
C PRO A 220 2.12 -10.18 18.62
N ALA A 221 1.25 -10.64 17.71
CA ALA A 221 0.72 -12.01 17.73
C ALA A 221 1.71 -13.05 17.21
N LEU A 222 2.71 -12.63 16.43
CA LEU A 222 3.71 -13.53 15.85
C LEU A 222 4.85 -13.85 16.82
N ILE A 223 5.08 -12.99 17.81
CA ILE A 223 6.06 -13.20 18.89
C ILE A 223 5.48 -13.93 20.11
N ARG A 224 4.15 -13.96 20.26
CA ARG A 224 3.47 -14.63 21.38
C ARG A 224 3.66 -16.16 21.26
N PRO A 225 4.07 -16.86 22.34
CA PRO A 225 4.19 -18.31 22.30
C PRO A 225 2.80 -18.96 22.24
N VAL A 226 2.41 -19.43 21.06
CA VAL A 226 1.18 -20.20 20.83
C VAL A 226 1.53 -21.64 20.48
N PRO A 227 0.91 -22.66 21.10
CA PRO A 227 1.13 -24.06 20.75
C PRO A 227 0.66 -24.40 19.32
N ALA A 228 1.43 -25.20 18.58
CA ALA A 228 1.09 -25.57 17.20
C ALA A 228 -0.28 -26.26 17.06
N ARG A 229 -0.71 -27.00 18.08
CA ARG A 229 -2.04 -27.65 18.13
C ARG A 229 -3.19 -26.64 18.11
N GLU A 230 -3.01 -25.44 18.67
CA GLU A 230 -4.04 -24.41 18.75
C GLU A 230 -4.18 -23.70 17.41
N ASP A 231 -3.06 -23.37 16.77
CA ASP A 231 -3.06 -22.86 15.39
C ASP A 231 -3.68 -23.87 14.42
N ALA A 232 -3.36 -25.17 14.56
CA ALA A 232 -3.97 -26.22 13.74
C ALA A 232 -5.49 -26.33 13.93
N ALA A 233 -6.00 -26.13 15.15
CA ALA A 233 -7.44 -26.15 15.43
C ALA A 233 -8.17 -24.98 14.76
N LEU A 234 -7.56 -23.78 14.74
CA LEU A 234 -8.13 -22.60 14.08
C LEU A 234 -8.29 -22.77 12.56
N LEU A 235 -7.40 -23.56 11.95
CA LEU A 235 -7.34 -23.77 10.50
C LEU A 235 -8.13 -25.00 10.01
N ALA A 236 -8.67 -25.82 10.92
CA ALA A 236 -9.31 -27.10 10.59
C ALA A 236 -10.70 -26.99 9.92
N VAL A 237 -11.24 -25.77 9.72
CA VAL A 237 -12.68 -25.53 9.44
C VAL A 237 -12.95 -25.03 8.02
N ALA A 238 -11.93 -24.95 7.15
CA ALA A 238 -12.10 -24.29 5.86
C ALA A 238 -12.35 -25.28 4.72
N GLU A 239 -13.47 -25.10 4.00
CA GLU A 239 -13.67 -25.71 2.69
C GLU A 239 -12.62 -25.14 1.73
N GLU A 240 -11.94 -26.01 0.98
CA GLU A 240 -10.94 -25.58 0.01
C GLU A 240 -11.58 -25.32 -1.35
N VAL A 241 -11.27 -24.15 -1.91
CA VAL A 241 -11.72 -23.78 -3.26
C VAL A 241 -10.52 -23.53 -4.16
N GLU A 242 -10.64 -23.89 -5.44
CA GLU A 242 -9.59 -23.59 -6.41
C GLU A 242 -9.51 -22.08 -6.65
N VAL A 243 -8.31 -21.53 -6.52
CA VAL A 243 -8.02 -20.12 -6.78
C VAL A 243 -6.72 -20.02 -7.59
N TRP A 244 -6.68 -19.06 -8.50
CA TRP A 244 -5.51 -18.74 -9.30
C TRP A 244 -4.99 -17.35 -8.93
N ALA A 245 -3.70 -17.13 -9.09
CA ALA A 245 -3.04 -15.87 -8.79
C ALA A 245 -2.35 -15.29 -10.03
N THR A 246 -2.46 -13.98 -10.22
CA THR A 246 -1.69 -13.27 -11.24
C THR A 246 -1.48 -11.79 -10.92
N TRP A 247 -0.60 -11.12 -11.66
CA TRP A 247 -0.41 -9.67 -11.64
C TRP A 247 -1.28 -8.98 -12.68
N VAL A 248 -1.96 -7.92 -12.27
CA VAL A 248 -2.70 -7.02 -13.17
C VAL A 248 -2.21 -5.58 -13.02
N PRO A 249 -2.19 -4.79 -14.11
CA PRO A 249 -1.96 -3.35 -14.03
C PRO A 249 -2.94 -2.69 -13.07
N TRP A 250 -2.46 -1.71 -12.32
CA TRP A 250 -3.26 -0.92 -11.40
C TRP A 250 -3.06 0.58 -11.67
N THR A 251 -3.80 1.43 -10.94
CA THR A 251 -3.65 2.88 -11.07
C THR A 251 -3.61 3.55 -9.69
N TYR A 252 -3.04 4.74 -9.64
CA TYR A 252 -3.08 5.56 -8.41
C TYR A 252 -4.51 5.95 -8.03
N SER A 253 -5.38 6.24 -9.00
CA SER A 253 -6.80 6.45 -8.74
C SER A 253 -7.46 5.25 -8.06
N ARG A 254 -7.09 4.01 -8.42
CA ARG A 254 -7.61 2.79 -7.78
C ARG A 254 -6.92 2.46 -6.44
N LEU A 255 -5.69 2.92 -6.19
CA LEU A 255 -5.07 2.90 -4.85
C LEU A 255 -5.77 3.88 -3.90
N TRP A 256 -6.21 5.02 -4.42
CA TRP A 256 -7.00 6.01 -3.70
C TRP A 256 -8.43 5.53 -3.44
N TYR A 257 -9.05 4.91 -4.42
CA TYR A 257 -10.42 4.42 -4.30
C TYR A 257 -10.51 3.24 -3.33
N LEU A 258 -11.38 3.38 -2.32
CA LEU A 258 -11.71 2.35 -1.32
C LEU A 258 -12.46 1.17 -1.97
N THR A 259 -11.79 0.40 -2.82
CA THR A 259 -12.35 -0.80 -3.49
C THR A 259 -12.53 -2.01 -2.56
N GLY A 260 -12.71 -1.77 -1.26
CA GLY A 260 -12.79 -2.82 -0.23
C GLY A 260 -11.43 -3.27 0.33
N TYR A 261 -10.31 -2.74 -0.18
CA TYR A 261 -9.00 -2.85 0.45
C TYR A 261 -8.84 -1.74 1.49
N GLY A 262 -8.90 -2.10 2.78
CA GLY A 262 -8.85 -1.14 3.90
C GLY A 262 -7.52 -0.40 4.06
N ALA A 263 -6.47 -0.83 3.36
CA ALA A 263 -5.13 -0.25 3.47
C ALA A 263 -4.77 0.73 2.33
N GLY A 264 -5.75 1.23 1.57
CA GLY A 264 -5.54 2.22 0.51
C GLY A 264 -4.81 3.50 0.98
N VAL A 265 -4.30 4.28 0.03
CA VAL A 265 -3.55 5.53 0.30
C VAL A 265 -4.33 6.71 -0.22
N LYS A 266 -4.55 7.75 0.60
CA LYS A 266 -5.31 8.93 0.17
C LYS A 266 -4.52 9.82 -0.79
N SER A 267 -3.19 9.76 -0.72
CA SER A 267 -2.28 10.64 -1.45
C SER A 267 -1.15 9.89 -2.18
N PRO A 268 -1.45 8.92 -3.08
CA PRO A 268 -0.44 8.06 -3.70
C PRO A 268 0.58 8.82 -4.55
N GLY A 269 0.21 9.93 -5.19
CA GLY A 269 1.13 10.78 -5.93
C GLY A 269 2.07 11.60 -5.03
N TRP A 270 1.60 12.04 -3.86
CA TRP A 270 2.46 12.62 -2.81
C TRP A 270 3.44 11.58 -2.26
N TYR A 271 2.96 10.36 -1.99
CA TYR A 271 3.80 9.28 -1.47
C TYR A 271 4.86 8.84 -2.48
N HIS A 272 4.51 8.81 -3.77
CA HIS A 272 5.49 8.61 -4.84
C HIS A 272 6.55 9.71 -4.85
N HIS A 273 6.17 10.98 -4.65
CA HIS A 273 7.11 12.08 -4.54
C HIS A 273 8.07 11.90 -3.36
N LEU A 274 7.55 11.56 -2.18
CA LEU A 274 8.38 11.25 -1.00
C LEU A 274 9.36 10.11 -1.27
N TRP A 275 8.90 9.04 -1.91
CA TRP A 275 9.73 7.89 -2.27
C TRP A 275 10.89 8.27 -3.19
N VAL A 276 10.60 8.91 -4.32
CA VAL A 276 11.62 9.28 -5.32
C VAL A 276 12.66 10.23 -4.72
N MET A 277 12.21 11.20 -3.92
CA MET A 277 13.13 12.13 -3.25
C MET A 277 13.95 11.44 -2.16
N GLY A 278 13.35 10.49 -1.42
CA GLY A 278 14.05 9.71 -0.40
C GLY A 278 15.11 8.77 -0.98
N GLU A 279 14.85 8.14 -2.13
CA GLU A 279 15.85 7.36 -2.87
C GLU A 279 17.05 8.20 -3.31
N GLN A 280 16.84 9.49 -3.58
CA GLN A 280 17.88 10.44 -3.93
C GLN A 280 18.63 11.00 -2.72
N GLY A 281 18.24 10.64 -1.49
CA GLY A 281 18.81 11.20 -0.27
C GLY A 281 18.51 12.69 -0.08
N ALA A 282 17.41 13.18 -0.65
CA ALA A 282 17.06 14.59 -0.57
C ALA A 282 16.71 15.02 0.86
N SER A 283 17.12 16.22 1.23
CA SER A 283 16.72 16.86 2.47
C SER A 283 15.22 17.18 2.48
N ALA A 284 14.64 17.30 3.67
CA ALA A 284 13.23 17.65 3.82
C ALA A 284 12.85 18.98 3.14
N ARG A 285 13.77 19.96 3.14
CA ARG A 285 13.56 21.22 2.45
C ARG A 285 13.52 21.03 0.93
N GLU A 286 14.39 20.20 0.36
CA GLU A 286 14.37 19.87 -1.07
C GLU A 286 13.11 19.14 -1.49
N ILE A 287 12.60 18.22 -0.64
CA ILE A 287 11.31 17.56 -0.85
C ILE A 287 10.19 18.60 -1.02
N GLY A 288 10.09 19.55 -0.09
CA GLY A 288 9.07 20.60 -0.13
C GLY A 288 9.21 21.55 -1.32
N VAL A 289 10.45 21.99 -1.61
CA VAL A 289 10.75 22.86 -2.75
C VAL A 289 10.36 22.18 -4.08
N GLN A 290 10.73 20.91 -4.27
CA GLN A 290 10.42 20.18 -5.51
C GLN A 290 8.92 19.92 -5.66
N TRP A 291 8.22 19.65 -4.55
CA TRP A 291 6.77 19.49 -4.55
C TRP A 291 6.08 20.78 -5.00
N LEU A 292 6.39 21.89 -4.34
CA LEU A 292 5.80 23.20 -4.64
C LEU A 292 6.17 23.67 -6.07
N ALA A 293 7.39 23.40 -6.54
CA ALA A 293 7.77 23.65 -7.92
C ALA A 293 6.97 22.80 -8.92
N ARG A 294 6.60 21.56 -8.56
CA ARG A 294 5.74 20.68 -9.38
C ARG A 294 4.31 21.19 -9.43
N VAL A 295 3.77 21.67 -8.32
CA VAL A 295 2.46 22.34 -8.27
C VAL A 295 2.48 23.59 -9.15
N ALA A 296 3.53 24.43 -9.03
CA ALA A 296 3.68 25.61 -9.87
C ALA A 296 3.72 25.29 -11.37
N ARG A 297 4.38 24.18 -11.75
CA ARG A 297 4.39 23.71 -13.15
C ARG A 297 2.98 23.33 -13.61
N LEU A 298 2.28 22.48 -12.86
CA LEU A 298 0.91 22.09 -13.19
C LEU A 298 0.01 23.31 -13.39
N LEU A 299 0.04 24.25 -12.46
CA LEU A 299 -0.81 25.44 -12.55
C LEU A 299 -0.50 26.27 -13.80
N ARG A 300 0.78 26.43 -14.18
CA ARG A 300 1.16 27.13 -15.42
C ARG A 300 0.73 26.37 -16.67
N ASP A 301 0.84 25.05 -16.68
CA ASP A 301 0.41 24.22 -17.80
C ASP A 301 -1.12 24.32 -18.02
N GLU A 302 -1.87 24.56 -16.95
CA GLU A 302 -3.32 24.80 -16.94
C GLU A 302 -3.68 26.30 -17.10
N GLY A 303 -2.71 27.14 -17.47
CA GLY A 303 -2.92 28.56 -17.77
C GLY A 303 -3.07 29.49 -16.56
N MET A 304 -2.71 29.05 -15.36
CA MET A 304 -2.76 29.83 -14.12
C MET A 304 -1.39 30.42 -13.76
N ASP A 305 -1.39 31.60 -13.12
CA ASP A 305 -0.16 32.28 -12.71
C ASP A 305 0.48 31.60 -11.48
N ALA A 306 1.68 31.06 -11.67
CA ALA A 306 2.47 30.47 -10.59
C ALA A 306 3.97 30.74 -10.81
N SER A 307 4.42 31.96 -10.50
CA SER A 307 5.83 32.37 -10.61
C SER A 307 6.73 31.76 -9.53
N ALA A 308 8.05 31.90 -9.69
CA ALA A 308 9.03 31.50 -8.67
C ALA A 308 8.85 32.23 -7.32
N ALA A 309 8.28 33.44 -7.33
CA ALA A 309 7.97 34.18 -6.10
C ALA A 309 6.90 33.44 -5.27
N HIS A 310 5.89 32.84 -5.92
CA HIS A 310 4.90 32.01 -5.25
C HIS A 310 5.54 30.77 -4.62
N VAL A 311 6.49 30.13 -5.32
CA VAL A 311 7.21 28.96 -4.78
C VAL A 311 7.99 29.34 -3.52
N ILE A 312 8.75 30.44 -3.56
CA ILE A 312 9.53 30.91 -2.41
C ILE A 312 8.62 31.22 -1.22
N GLU A 313 7.52 31.94 -1.45
CA GLU A 313 6.59 32.30 -0.37
C GLU A 313 5.86 31.08 0.18
N ALA A 314 5.44 30.14 -0.67
CA ALA A 314 4.78 28.92 -0.23
C ALA A 314 5.69 28.03 0.62
N VAL A 315 6.99 27.93 0.28
CA VAL A 315 7.96 27.22 1.12
C VAL A 315 8.02 27.88 2.50
N ARG A 316 8.22 29.20 2.55
CA ARG A 316 8.32 29.95 3.83
C ARG A 316 7.05 29.82 4.67
N LEU A 317 5.88 29.95 4.04
CA LEU A 317 4.60 29.83 4.70
C LEU A 317 4.37 28.41 5.22
N SER A 318 4.70 27.37 4.44
CA SER A 318 4.58 25.98 4.90
C SER A 318 5.48 25.68 6.11
N GLU A 319 6.72 26.20 6.12
CA GLU A 319 7.64 26.07 7.25
C GLU A 319 7.11 26.81 8.50
N ALA A 320 6.53 28.00 8.32
CA ALA A 320 5.90 28.76 9.41
C ALA A 320 4.66 28.05 9.98
N LEU A 321 3.81 27.48 9.12
CA LEU A 321 2.65 26.69 9.53
C LEU A 321 3.06 25.44 10.30
N ALA A 322 4.10 24.73 9.83
CA ALA A 322 4.67 23.59 10.54
C ALA A 322 5.15 23.99 11.95
N ALA A 323 5.90 25.10 12.05
CA ALA A 323 6.40 25.61 13.33
C ALA A 323 5.27 26.01 14.29
N LEU A 324 4.24 26.69 13.79
CA LEU A 324 3.05 27.05 14.60
C LEU A 324 2.31 25.82 15.14
N ARG A 325 2.37 24.69 14.41
CA ARG A 325 1.78 23.41 14.79
C ARG A 325 2.72 22.51 15.60
N GLY A 326 3.89 23.01 15.98
CA GLY A 326 4.90 22.23 16.70
C GLY A 326 5.47 21.06 15.91
N ARG A 327 5.39 21.10 14.57
CA ARG A 327 5.93 20.06 13.68
C ARG A 327 7.36 20.40 13.30
N ALA A 328 8.19 19.36 13.16
CA ALA A 328 9.57 19.51 12.72
C ALA A 328 9.67 19.93 11.25
N LEU A 329 8.74 19.44 10.41
CA LEU A 329 8.73 19.62 8.96
C LEU A 329 7.29 19.86 8.46
N PRO A 330 7.11 20.59 7.34
CA PRO A 330 5.82 20.72 6.69
C PRO A 330 5.41 19.40 6.01
N GLY A 331 4.19 18.96 6.30
CA GLY A 331 3.55 17.86 5.57
C GLY A 331 2.61 18.37 4.49
N LEU A 332 1.88 17.44 3.85
CA LEU A 332 0.95 17.76 2.76
C LEU A 332 -0.13 18.80 3.16
N ALA A 333 -0.58 18.79 4.42
CA ALA A 333 -1.55 19.77 4.92
C ALA A 333 -0.98 21.20 4.93
N GLU A 334 0.23 21.37 5.45
CA GLU A 334 0.92 22.67 5.45
C GLU A 334 1.20 23.14 4.02
N PHE A 335 1.58 22.23 3.12
CA PHE A 335 1.76 22.58 1.72
C PHE A 335 0.45 23.00 1.06
N ASN A 336 -0.67 22.30 1.29
CA ASN A 336 -1.95 22.64 0.68
C ASN A 336 -2.49 24.00 1.17
N GLU A 337 -2.34 24.31 2.46
CA GLU A 337 -2.70 25.62 3.00
C GLU A 337 -1.81 26.74 2.45
N ALA A 338 -0.50 26.50 2.39
CA ALA A 338 0.42 27.43 1.78
C ALA A 338 0.10 27.63 0.29
N ILE A 339 -0.26 26.56 -0.41
CA ILE A 339 -0.65 26.59 -1.82
C ILE A 339 -1.90 27.44 -2.01
N GLN A 340 -2.93 27.19 -1.21
CA GLN A 340 -4.19 27.92 -1.26
C GLN A 340 -3.96 29.42 -1.05
N ALA A 341 -3.17 29.79 -0.04
CA ALA A 341 -2.91 31.18 0.29
C ALA A 341 -2.08 31.90 -0.77
N THR A 342 -1.10 31.22 -1.38
CA THR A 342 -0.12 31.85 -2.27
C THR A 342 -0.47 31.69 -3.75
N TYR A 343 -0.65 30.47 -4.25
CA TYR A 343 -0.91 30.20 -5.67
C TYR A 343 -2.37 30.43 -6.05
N CYS A 344 -3.28 30.06 -5.14
CA CYS A 344 -4.72 30.11 -5.43
C CYS A 344 -5.39 31.40 -4.93
N PHE A 345 -4.61 32.37 -4.41
CA PHE A 345 -5.11 33.65 -3.90
C PHE A 345 -6.25 33.50 -2.85
N GLY A 346 -6.20 32.44 -2.05
CA GLY A 346 -7.20 32.09 -1.03
C GLY A 346 -8.33 31.18 -1.51
N GLU A 347 -8.44 30.91 -2.81
CA GLU A 347 -9.52 30.09 -3.37
C GLU A 347 -9.24 28.59 -3.28
N ALA A 348 -10.23 27.82 -2.82
CA ALA A 348 -10.11 26.36 -2.70
C ALA A 348 -10.28 25.61 -4.04
N GLY A 349 -10.89 26.24 -5.05
CA GLY A 349 -11.22 25.61 -6.34
C GLY A 349 -10.01 24.93 -7.03
N PRO A 350 -8.88 25.65 -7.22
CA PRO A 350 -7.69 25.07 -7.87
C PRO A 350 -7.05 23.89 -7.12
N LEU A 351 -7.32 23.72 -5.82
CA LEU A 351 -6.85 22.55 -5.08
C LEU A 351 -7.44 21.24 -5.60
N GLY A 352 -8.64 21.27 -6.20
CA GLY A 352 -9.24 20.07 -6.80
C GLY A 352 -8.43 19.51 -7.95
N LEU A 353 -7.91 20.39 -8.81
CA LEU A 353 -7.01 20.06 -9.91
C LEU A 353 -5.69 19.47 -9.37
N ILE A 354 -5.08 20.13 -8.39
CA ILE A 354 -3.84 19.64 -7.74
C ILE A 354 -4.07 18.28 -7.09
N ASN A 355 -5.23 18.11 -6.44
CA ASN A 355 -5.60 16.85 -5.81
C ASN A 355 -5.67 15.73 -6.84
N GLN A 356 -6.39 15.94 -7.95
CA GLN A 356 -6.55 14.94 -9.00
C GLN A 356 -5.23 14.61 -9.71
N LYS A 357 -4.48 15.64 -10.13
CA LYS A 357 -3.31 15.49 -11.01
C LYS A 357 -2.00 15.19 -10.29
N LEU A 358 -1.86 15.59 -9.02
CA LEU A 358 -0.60 15.44 -8.27
C LEU A 358 -0.74 14.64 -6.98
N ILE A 359 -1.75 14.92 -6.14
CA ILE A 359 -1.89 14.25 -4.84
C ILE A 359 -2.32 12.79 -5.04
N VAL A 360 -3.35 12.58 -5.86
CA VAL A 360 -3.75 11.25 -6.35
C VAL A 360 -2.85 10.87 -7.52
N GLY A 361 -2.90 11.64 -8.61
CA GLY A 361 -2.15 11.37 -9.82
C GLY A 361 -2.76 10.26 -10.69
N ASP A 362 -2.36 10.26 -11.95
CA ASP A 362 -2.88 9.43 -13.04
C ASP A 362 -1.85 8.38 -13.50
N ARG A 363 -1.05 7.84 -12.57
CA ARG A 363 -0.08 6.80 -12.91
C ARG A 363 -0.79 5.45 -13.11
N MET A 364 -0.47 4.77 -14.21
CA MET A 364 -0.81 3.37 -14.50
C MET A 364 0.44 2.50 -14.42
N GLY A 365 0.34 1.33 -13.80
CA GLY A 365 1.41 0.35 -13.84
C GLY A 365 1.37 -0.54 -15.07
N GLN A 366 2.37 -1.41 -15.18
CA GLN A 366 2.57 -2.33 -16.29
C GLN A 366 2.99 -3.69 -15.73
N VAL A 367 2.51 -4.75 -16.37
CA VAL A 367 2.90 -6.14 -16.06
C VAL A 367 3.55 -6.77 -17.28
N PRO A 368 4.53 -7.66 -17.12
CA PRO A 368 5.17 -8.35 -18.23
C PRO A 368 4.18 -9.13 -19.09
N ALA A 369 4.45 -9.24 -20.39
CA ALA A 369 3.61 -10.04 -21.30
C ALA A 369 3.60 -11.54 -20.94
N THR A 370 4.63 -12.00 -20.22
CA THR A 370 4.79 -13.35 -19.69
C THR A 370 3.94 -13.63 -18.45
N ALA A 371 3.40 -12.59 -17.80
CA ALA A 371 2.53 -12.77 -16.64
C ALA A 371 1.29 -13.58 -17.05
N PRO A 372 0.82 -14.53 -16.21
CA PRO A 372 -0.43 -15.24 -16.48
C PRO A 372 -1.58 -14.24 -16.69
N LYS A 373 -2.40 -14.41 -17.72
CA LYS A 373 -3.50 -13.47 -17.98
C LYS A 373 -4.83 -14.14 -17.74
N VAL A 374 -5.74 -13.41 -17.11
CA VAL A 374 -7.14 -13.85 -17.04
C VAL A 374 -7.72 -13.85 -18.46
N PRO A 375 -8.62 -14.80 -18.81
CA PRO A 375 -9.14 -14.91 -20.18
C PRO A 375 -9.74 -13.61 -20.73
N LEU A 376 -10.44 -12.87 -19.87
CA LEU A 376 -11.03 -11.57 -20.22
C LEU A 376 -9.97 -10.51 -20.54
N GLN A 377 -8.86 -10.47 -19.80
CA GLN A 377 -7.78 -9.53 -20.05
C GLN A 377 -7.10 -9.84 -21.39
N ARG A 378 -6.85 -11.13 -21.68
CA ARG A 378 -6.27 -11.54 -22.96
C ARG A 378 -7.16 -11.15 -24.15
N ASP A 379 -8.48 -11.34 -24.03
CA ASP A 379 -9.45 -10.95 -25.05
C ASP A 379 -9.50 -9.42 -25.23
N LEU A 380 -9.49 -8.67 -24.13
CA LEU A 380 -9.50 -7.21 -24.15
C LEU A 380 -8.23 -6.64 -24.81
N GLU A 381 -7.05 -7.11 -24.41
CA GLU A 381 -5.77 -6.63 -24.97
C GLU A 381 -5.68 -6.92 -26.48
N ALA A 382 -6.19 -8.06 -26.95
CA ALA A 382 -6.25 -8.37 -28.37
C ALA A 382 -7.13 -7.37 -29.14
N GLN A 383 -8.32 -7.06 -28.62
CA GLN A 383 -9.21 -6.06 -29.22
C GLN A 383 -8.63 -4.64 -29.15
N GLN A 384 -7.96 -4.28 -28.06
CA GLN A 384 -7.29 -2.98 -27.93
C GLN A 384 -6.15 -2.83 -28.94
N ALA A 385 -5.34 -3.87 -29.15
CA ALA A 385 -4.28 -3.88 -30.13
C ALA A 385 -4.82 -3.78 -31.56
N GLU A 386 -5.86 -4.55 -31.89
CA GLU A 386 -6.53 -4.50 -33.20
C GLU A 386 -7.10 -3.10 -33.51
N LEU A 387 -7.69 -2.44 -32.51
CA LEU A 387 -8.34 -1.14 -32.66
C LEU A 387 -7.40 0.05 -32.43
N ALA A 388 -6.12 -0.19 -32.15
CA ALA A 388 -5.15 0.82 -31.71
C ALA A 388 -5.73 1.72 -30.59
N LEU A 389 -6.40 1.09 -29.62
CA LEU A 389 -7.08 1.73 -28.50
C LEU A 389 -6.43 1.26 -27.18
N LEU A 390 -5.19 1.71 -26.96
CA LEU A 390 -4.43 1.32 -25.78
C LEU A 390 -4.96 2.02 -24.51
N PRO A 391 -4.98 1.35 -23.36
CA PRO A 391 -5.45 1.95 -22.12
C PRO A 391 -4.47 3.03 -21.64
N THR A 392 -5.02 4.14 -21.18
CA THR A 392 -4.29 5.23 -20.51
C THR A 392 -4.94 5.49 -19.15
N ALA A 393 -4.17 5.92 -18.15
CA ALA A 393 -4.76 6.34 -16.88
C ALA A 393 -5.34 7.76 -16.91
N GLU A 394 -4.95 8.56 -17.91
CA GLU A 394 -5.57 9.86 -18.18
C GLU A 394 -6.93 9.68 -18.85
N SER A 395 -7.89 10.52 -18.45
CA SER A 395 -9.16 10.67 -19.16
C SER A 395 -8.92 11.40 -20.47
N GLN A 396 -9.25 10.76 -21.59
CA GLN A 396 -9.08 11.31 -22.93
C GLN A 396 -10.43 11.41 -23.62
N GLN A 397 -10.67 12.53 -24.31
CA GLN A 397 -11.81 12.65 -25.21
C GLN A 397 -11.41 12.11 -26.58
N LEU A 398 -12.18 11.14 -27.07
CA LEU A 398 -12.02 10.55 -28.40
C LEU A 398 -13.23 10.96 -29.25
N GLU A 399 -12.98 11.68 -30.34
CA GLU A 399 -13.98 11.91 -31.38
C GLU A 399 -13.96 10.72 -32.35
N LEU A 400 -15.09 10.03 -32.47
CA LEU A 400 -15.23 8.81 -33.27
C LEU A 400 -16.27 9.03 -34.39
N ASP A 401 -15.87 8.85 -35.65
CA ASP A 401 -16.81 8.87 -36.78
C ASP A 401 -17.45 7.49 -36.96
N LEU A 402 -18.67 7.32 -36.47
CA LEU A 402 -19.37 6.02 -36.48
C LEU A 402 -19.65 5.45 -37.88
N ARG A 403 -19.41 6.22 -38.96
CA ARG A 403 -19.50 5.72 -40.35
C ARG A 403 -18.23 4.96 -40.76
N GLN A 404 -17.11 5.21 -40.08
CA GLN A 404 -15.86 4.50 -40.28
C GLN A 404 -15.88 3.17 -39.49
N PRO A 405 -15.59 2.02 -40.12
CA PRO A 405 -15.66 0.73 -39.44
C PRO A 405 -14.80 0.64 -38.17
N THR A 406 -13.59 1.20 -38.19
CA THR A 406 -12.67 1.20 -37.03
C THR A 406 -13.22 1.99 -35.86
N ASP A 407 -13.78 3.18 -36.11
CA ASP A 407 -14.31 4.06 -35.07
C ASP A 407 -15.64 3.54 -34.51
N LEU A 408 -16.45 2.88 -35.34
CA LEU A 408 -17.61 2.13 -34.88
C LEU A 408 -17.19 0.98 -33.94
N ALA A 409 -16.16 0.21 -34.30
CA ALA A 409 -15.66 -0.87 -33.46
C ALA A 409 -15.05 -0.37 -32.14
N ARG A 410 -14.32 0.75 -32.16
CA ARG A 410 -13.87 1.47 -30.94
C ARG A 410 -15.03 1.86 -30.04
N SER A 411 -16.07 2.47 -30.62
CA SER A 411 -17.28 2.86 -29.88
C SER A 411 -17.98 1.65 -29.25
N GLN A 412 -18.14 0.55 -30.00
CA GLN A 412 -18.73 -0.69 -29.50
C GLN A 412 -17.91 -1.30 -28.35
N LEU A 413 -16.58 -1.34 -28.46
CA LEU A 413 -15.71 -1.82 -27.38
C LEU A 413 -15.89 -0.97 -26.12
N LEU A 414 -15.85 0.36 -26.24
CA LEU A 414 -16.02 1.28 -25.09
C LEU A 414 -17.39 1.11 -24.43
N HIS A 415 -18.47 0.94 -25.20
CA HIS A 415 -19.80 0.67 -24.64
C HIS A 415 -19.89 -0.70 -23.97
N ARG A 416 -19.23 -1.74 -24.52
CA ARG A 416 -19.14 -3.05 -23.86
C ARG A 416 -18.40 -2.97 -22.53
N LEU A 417 -17.32 -2.19 -22.46
CA LEU A 417 -16.58 -1.96 -21.22
C LEU A 417 -17.43 -1.25 -20.17
N ASN A 418 -18.17 -0.19 -20.56
CA ASN A 418 -19.10 0.49 -19.66
C ASN A 418 -20.20 -0.43 -19.09
N LEU A 419 -20.62 -1.45 -19.84
CA LEU A 419 -21.58 -2.45 -19.35
C LEU A 419 -20.98 -3.43 -18.35
N LEU A 420 -19.66 -3.68 -18.42
CA LEU A 420 -18.96 -4.60 -17.53
C LEU A 420 -18.60 -3.94 -16.18
N GLY A 421 -18.51 -2.61 -16.13
CA GLY A 421 -18.18 -1.83 -14.93
C GLY A 421 -16.76 -1.29 -14.95
#